data_AF-A0AAW0ET23-F1
#
_entry.id   AF-A0AAW0ET23-F1
#
_cell.length_a   1.000
_cell.length_b   1.000
_cell.length_c   1.000
_cell.angle_alpha   90.00
_cell.angle_beta   90.00
_cell.angle_gamma   90.00
#
_symmetry.space_group_name_H-M   'P 1'
#
loop_
_entity.id
_entity.type
_entity.pdbx_description
1 polymer ?
#
loop_
_entity_poly.entity_id
_entity_poly.type
_entity_poly.pdbx_seq_one_letter_code
_entity_poly.pdbx_strand_id
1 'polypeptide(L)'
;MPAPKEAADQSRKFGFKESREQYEQRKKQEKQVKWNEKLAKEDLGKLQAELESLDRARFLAPQQNERKRLVLRMIRDMQPAEDREPEVAAPVAARAPSPAESDSDDDVLFAKGTTTNDEHRRLFVPRSIRKKPEETKPPEEKTAEQMAHEAEKELLAAVGGDEDVDAFLDSL
;
A
#
# COMPACT_ATOMS: atom_id res chain seq x y z
N MET A 1 -8.90 -6.41 -49.23
CA MET A 1 -8.76 -5.34 -48.21
C MET A 1 -9.61 -5.70 -47.00
N PRO A 2 -9.08 -6.33 -45.94
CA PRO A 2 -9.84 -6.57 -44.72
C PRO A 2 -9.78 -5.35 -43.79
N ALA A 3 -10.95 -4.92 -43.33
CA ALA A 3 -11.17 -3.81 -42.40
C ALA A 3 -10.59 -4.09 -41.00
N PRO A 4 -10.29 -3.05 -40.19
CA PRO A 4 -9.73 -3.22 -38.86
C PRO A 4 -10.73 -3.90 -37.91
N LYS A 5 -10.23 -4.89 -37.17
CA LYS A 5 -10.94 -5.63 -36.13
C LYS A 5 -11.42 -4.67 -35.03
N GLU A 6 -12.74 -4.66 -34.87
CA GLU A 6 -13.44 -4.66 -33.60
C GLU A 6 -12.95 -3.65 -32.55
N ALA A 7 -13.55 -2.46 -32.58
CA ALA A 7 -13.70 -1.65 -31.39
C ALA A 7 -14.36 -2.53 -30.31
N ALA A 8 -13.64 -2.79 -29.23
CA ALA A 8 -14.10 -3.57 -28.09
C ALA A 8 -15.51 -3.11 -27.71
N ASP A 9 -16.46 -4.03 -27.83
CA ASP A 9 -17.85 -3.85 -27.48
C ASP A 9 -17.94 -3.55 -25.98
N GLN A 10 -17.92 -2.25 -25.63
CA GLN A 10 -18.19 -1.76 -24.29
C GLN A 10 -19.69 -1.86 -24.03
N SER A 11 -20.22 -3.09 -24.11
CA SER A 11 -21.56 -3.38 -23.63
C SER A 11 -21.66 -2.84 -22.21
N ARG A 12 -22.57 -1.88 -22.02
CA ARG A 12 -22.96 -1.35 -20.71
C ARG A 12 -23.38 -2.55 -19.87
N LYS A 13 -22.47 -3.06 -19.04
CA LYS A 13 -22.80 -3.98 -17.95
C LYS A 13 -23.60 -3.19 -16.93
N PHE A 14 -24.89 -3.05 -17.18
CA PHE A 14 -25.83 -2.44 -16.24
C PHE A 14 -25.66 -3.12 -14.88
N GLY A 15 -25.22 -2.35 -13.87
CA GLY A 15 -25.14 -2.77 -12.47
C GLY A 15 -23.79 -3.28 -11.96
N PHE A 16 -22.78 -3.56 -12.81
CA PHE A 16 -21.45 -3.99 -12.33
C PHE A 16 -20.49 -2.80 -12.32
N LYS A 17 -20.00 -2.41 -11.14
CA LYS A 17 -18.92 -1.42 -11.00
C LYS A 17 -17.67 -1.97 -11.71
N GLU A 18 -16.85 -1.10 -12.31
CA GLU A 18 -15.55 -1.49 -12.88
C GLU A 18 -14.79 -2.41 -11.90
N SER A 19 -14.22 -3.50 -12.40
CA SER A 19 -13.35 -4.34 -11.57
C SER A 19 -12.14 -3.52 -11.12
N ARG A 20 -11.62 -3.81 -9.93
CA ARG A 20 -10.41 -3.17 -9.41
C ARG A 20 -9.25 -3.22 -10.41
N GLU A 21 -9.11 -4.34 -11.11
CA GLU A 21 -8.08 -4.51 -12.15
C GLU A 21 -8.29 -3.57 -13.33
N GLN A 22 -9.54 -3.43 -13.79
CA GLN A 22 -9.88 -2.52 -14.90
C GLN A 22 -9.59 -1.07 -14.52
N TYR A 23 -9.93 -0.67 -13.29
CA TYR A 23 -9.61 0.65 -12.77
C TYR A 23 -8.11 0.90 -12.69
N GLU A 24 -7.34 -0.06 -12.18
CA GLU A 24 -5.87 0.05 -12.11
C GLU A 24 -5.23 0.13 -13.50
N GLN A 25 -5.72 -0.65 -14.47
CA GLN A 25 -5.27 -0.59 -15.87
C GLN A 25 -5.58 0.77 -16.49
N ARG A 26 -6.79 1.29 -16.35
CA ARG A 26 -7.17 2.62 -16.83
C ARG A 26 -6.28 3.70 -16.23
N LYS A 27 -6.06 3.65 -14.91
CA LYS A 27 -5.19 4.61 -14.21
C LYS A 27 -3.73 4.53 -14.67
N LYS A 28 -3.22 3.33 -14.98
CA LYS A 28 -1.87 3.15 -15.56
C LYS A 28 -1.80 3.76 -16.97
N GLN A 29 -2.80 3.49 -17.81
CA GLN A 29 -2.88 4.06 -19.16
C GLN A 29 -2.98 5.59 -19.11
N GLU A 30 -3.86 6.15 -18.28
CA GLU A 30 -3.97 7.60 -18.07
C GLU A 30 -2.64 8.24 -17.65
N LYS A 31 -1.91 7.61 -16.72
CA LYS A 31 -0.58 8.07 -16.32
C LYS A 31 0.42 8.01 -17.48
N GLN A 32 0.38 6.95 -18.27
CA GLN A 32 1.24 6.78 -19.44
C GLN A 32 0.94 7.83 -20.51
N VAL A 33 -0.33 8.09 -20.80
CA VAL A 33 -0.75 9.13 -21.75
C VAL A 33 -0.26 10.50 -21.28
N LYS A 34 -0.49 10.85 -20.02
CA LYS A 34 0.03 12.11 -19.43
C LYS A 34 1.55 12.21 -19.48
N TRP A 35 2.25 11.10 -19.33
CA TRP A 35 3.70 11.06 -19.46
C TRP A 35 4.13 11.30 -20.90
N ASN A 36 3.54 10.59 -21.85
CA ASN A 36 3.81 10.76 -23.28
C ASN A 36 3.49 12.18 -23.77
N GLU A 37 2.39 12.78 -23.32
CA GLU A 37 2.04 14.18 -23.59
C GLU A 37 3.08 15.17 -23.06
N LYS A 38 3.72 14.86 -21.93
CA LYS A 38 4.83 15.67 -21.41
C LYS A 38 6.08 15.50 -22.26
N LEU A 39 6.44 14.25 -22.59
CA LEU A 39 7.59 13.97 -23.46
C LEU A 39 7.45 14.65 -24.83
N ALA A 40 6.25 14.65 -25.41
CA ALA A 40 5.99 15.29 -26.71
C ALA A 40 6.21 16.80 -26.73
N LYS A 41 6.20 17.47 -25.57
CA LYS A 41 6.43 18.92 -25.45
C LYS A 41 7.89 19.26 -25.21
N GLU A 42 8.69 18.27 -24.83
CA GLU A 42 10.07 18.45 -24.38
C GLU A 42 11.02 18.22 -25.54
N ASP A 43 12.17 18.89 -25.48
CA ASP A 43 13.20 18.82 -26.51
C ASP A 43 14.36 17.98 -25.99
N LEU A 44 14.69 16.91 -26.71
CA LEU A 44 15.80 16.00 -26.40
C LEU A 44 17.11 16.77 -26.16
N GLY A 45 17.41 17.77 -27.00
CA GLY A 45 18.68 18.52 -26.88
C GLY A 45 18.75 19.35 -25.60
N LYS A 46 17.61 19.92 -25.16
CA LYS A 46 17.55 20.70 -23.91
C LYS A 46 17.72 19.81 -22.69
N LEU A 47 17.11 18.62 -22.69
CA LEU A 47 17.24 17.67 -21.61
C LEU A 47 18.67 17.12 -21.50
N GLN A 48 19.34 16.84 -22.62
CA GLN A 48 20.74 16.43 -22.63
C GLN A 48 21.64 17.53 -22.05
N ALA A 49 21.45 18.79 -22.45
CA ALA A 49 22.21 19.91 -21.89
C ALA A 49 21.96 20.10 -20.38
N GLU A 50 20.72 19.94 -19.92
CA GLU A 50 20.39 19.96 -18.49
C GLU A 50 21.09 18.83 -17.73
N LEU A 51 21.07 17.61 -18.27
CA LEU A 51 21.72 16.46 -17.67
C LEU A 51 23.23 16.69 -17.53
N GLU A 52 23.90 17.15 -18.59
CA GLU A 52 25.32 17.48 -18.55
C GLU A 52 25.63 18.59 -17.53
N SER A 53 24.77 19.60 -17.43
CA SER A 53 24.92 20.65 -16.42
C SER A 53 24.81 20.08 -14.99
N LEU A 54 23.89 19.15 -14.75
CA LEU A 54 23.71 18.50 -13.45
C LEU A 54 24.87 17.53 -13.14
N ASP A 55 25.44 16.88 -14.15
CA ASP A 55 26.59 15.98 -14.00
C ASP A 55 27.89 16.72 -13.73
N ARG A 56 28.08 17.90 -14.32
CA ARG A 56 29.24 18.76 -14.06
C ARG A 56 29.23 19.37 -12.65
N ALA A 57 28.06 19.46 -12.00
CA ALA A 57 27.94 20.02 -10.68
C ALA A 57 28.58 19.11 -9.62
N ARG A 58 29.50 19.67 -8.81
CA ARG A 58 30.19 18.92 -7.74
C ARG A 58 29.26 18.49 -6.60
N PHE A 59 28.19 19.23 -6.38
CA PHE A 59 27.20 18.95 -5.34
C PHE A 59 25.80 19.21 -5.89
N LEU A 60 24.89 18.28 -5.62
CA LEU A 60 23.48 18.36 -5.99
C LEU A 60 22.63 18.29 -4.73
N ALA A 61 21.73 19.26 -4.57
CA ALA A 61 20.69 19.19 -3.56
C ALA A 61 19.77 17.97 -3.79
N PRO A 62 19.08 17.45 -2.77
CA PRO A 62 18.16 16.32 -2.92
C PRO A 62 17.13 16.50 -4.03
N GLN A 63 16.55 17.71 -4.15
CA GLN A 63 15.61 18.05 -5.21
C GLN A 63 16.27 18.02 -6.62
N GLN A 64 17.54 18.43 -6.72
CA GLN A 64 18.27 18.37 -7.99
C GLN A 64 18.62 16.93 -8.38
N ASN A 65 18.84 16.04 -7.40
CA ASN A 65 18.99 14.61 -7.66
C ASN A 65 17.69 13.98 -8.19
N GLU A 66 16.54 14.36 -7.64
CA GLU A 66 15.24 13.93 -8.17
C GLU A 66 15.01 14.46 -9.59
N ARG A 67 15.36 15.73 -9.84
CA ARG A 67 15.30 16.31 -11.18
C ARG A 67 16.21 15.57 -12.16
N LYS A 68 17.45 15.28 -11.79
CA LYS A 68 18.41 14.50 -12.58
C LYS A 68 17.84 13.12 -12.95
N ARG A 69 17.26 12.40 -11.98
CA ARG A 69 16.61 11.10 -12.23
C ARG A 69 15.45 11.21 -13.20
N LEU A 70 14.64 12.27 -13.10
CA LEU A 70 13.54 12.51 -14.01
C LEU A 70 14.04 12.79 -15.43
N VAL A 71 15.03 13.67 -15.57
CA VAL A 71 15.65 14.02 -16.87
C VAL A 71 16.25 12.78 -17.53
N LEU A 72 17.00 11.96 -16.78
CA LEU A 72 17.53 10.67 -17.27
C LEU A 72 16.43 9.76 -17.80
N ARG A 73 15.32 9.63 -17.06
CA ARG A 73 14.17 8.84 -17.51
C ARG A 73 13.54 9.42 -18.78
N MET A 74 13.37 10.75 -18.86
CA MET A 74 12.79 11.41 -20.04
C MET A 74 13.65 11.18 -21.28
N ILE A 75 14.97 11.30 -21.15
CA ILE A 75 15.92 11.02 -22.25
C ILE A 75 15.80 9.56 -22.68
N ARG A 76 15.79 8.61 -21.75
CA ARG A 76 15.67 7.17 -22.06
C ARG A 76 14.35 6.80 -22.74
N ASP A 77 13.26 7.44 -22.33
CA ASP A 77 11.93 7.21 -22.88
C ASP A 77 11.77 7.88 -24.26
N MET A 78 12.53 8.93 -24.56
CA MET A 78 12.56 9.59 -25.88
C MET A 78 13.58 9.02 -26.85
N GLN A 79 14.69 8.43 -26.37
CA GLN A 79 15.68 7.80 -27.24
C GLN A 79 15.10 6.54 -27.89
N PRO A 80 15.32 6.36 -29.20
CA PRO A 80 14.92 5.14 -29.88
C PRO A 80 15.62 3.93 -29.26
N ALA A 81 14.96 2.77 -29.27
CA ALA A 81 15.46 1.57 -28.61
C ALA A 81 16.83 1.10 -29.13
N GLU A 82 17.21 1.54 -30.34
CA GLU A 82 18.47 1.25 -31.01
C GLU A 82 19.66 2.08 -30.47
N ASP A 83 19.41 3.27 -29.94
CA ASP A 83 20.43 4.19 -29.40
C ASP A 83 20.57 4.10 -27.87
N ARG A 84 19.95 3.11 -27.24
CA ARG A 84 20.07 2.89 -25.80
C ARG A 84 21.43 2.29 -25.50
N GLU A 85 22.42 3.14 -25.24
CA GLU A 85 23.67 2.68 -24.65
C GLU A 85 23.37 1.96 -23.32
N PRO A 86 24.01 0.80 -23.06
CA PRO A 86 23.86 0.12 -21.78
C PRO A 86 24.44 1.03 -20.69
N GLU A 87 23.54 1.61 -19.89
CA GLU A 87 23.89 2.44 -18.75
C GLU A 87 24.88 1.65 -17.87
N VAL A 88 26.14 2.11 -17.83
CA VAL A 88 27.15 1.58 -16.90
C VAL A 88 26.65 1.94 -15.50
N ALA A 89 25.88 1.03 -14.93
CA ALA A 89 25.45 1.10 -13.56
C ALA A 89 26.72 1.12 -12.70
N ALA A 90 27.13 2.30 -12.25
CA ALA A 90 28.12 2.41 -11.20
C ALA A 90 27.67 1.48 -10.06
N PRO A 91 28.52 0.55 -9.59
CA PRO A 91 28.10 -0.46 -8.64
C PRO A 91 27.63 0.25 -7.38
N VAL A 92 26.33 0.21 -7.12
CA VAL A 92 25.79 0.40 -5.78
C VAL A 92 26.49 -0.65 -4.94
N ALA A 93 27.37 -0.22 -4.04
CA ALA A 93 28.11 -1.12 -3.14
C ALA A 93 27.09 -1.99 -2.40
N ALA A 94 26.90 -3.21 -2.90
CA ALA A 94 26.15 -4.24 -2.23
C ALA A 94 26.94 -4.55 -0.95
N ARG A 95 26.44 -4.07 0.18
CA ARG A 95 26.91 -4.52 1.48
C ARG A 95 26.59 -6.01 1.54
N ALA A 96 27.64 -6.82 1.47
CA ALA A 96 27.53 -8.28 1.53
C ALA A 96 26.74 -8.72 2.78
N PRO A 97 25.91 -9.78 2.69
CA PRO A 97 25.38 -10.42 3.87
C PRO A 97 26.53 -11.12 4.60
N SER A 98 26.88 -10.64 5.80
CA SER A 98 27.80 -11.33 6.69
C SER A 98 27.16 -12.63 7.20
N PRO A 99 27.94 -13.72 7.34
CA PRO A 99 27.41 -15.03 7.72
C PRO A 99 27.00 -15.03 9.19
N ALA A 100 26.04 -15.90 9.49
CA ALA A 100 25.50 -16.14 10.82
C ALA A 100 26.60 -16.59 11.80
N GLU A 101 26.61 -15.99 12.98
CA GLU A 101 27.03 -16.69 14.21
C GLU A 101 25.78 -16.84 15.07
N SER A 102 25.38 -18.11 15.20
CA SER A 102 24.48 -18.61 16.21
C SER A 102 25.20 -18.48 17.54
N ASP A 103 24.70 -17.65 18.45
CA ASP A 103 24.93 -17.90 19.86
C ASP A 103 23.65 -17.66 20.66
N SER A 104 23.37 -18.68 21.43
CA SER A 104 22.29 -18.82 22.37
C SER A 104 22.56 -17.89 23.53
N ASP A 105 21.58 -17.08 23.94
CA ASP A 105 21.35 -16.93 25.36
C ASP A 105 19.92 -16.49 25.63
N ASP A 106 19.37 -17.24 26.58
CA ASP A 106 18.08 -17.11 27.21
C ASP A 106 17.78 -15.71 27.73
N ASP A 107 16.50 -15.37 27.61
CA ASP A 107 15.69 -14.63 28.58
C ASP A 107 16.12 -13.25 29.12
N VAL A 108 15.07 -12.56 29.58
CA VAL A 108 15.10 -11.39 30.45
C VAL A 108 15.33 -10.05 29.75
N LEU A 109 14.29 -9.48 29.12
CA LEU A 109 13.96 -8.05 29.28
C LEU A 109 12.45 -7.78 29.14
N PHE A 110 11.62 -8.56 29.85
CA PHE A 110 10.36 -8.05 30.40
C PHE A 110 10.58 -7.63 31.85
N ALA A 111 11.43 -6.61 32.06
CA ALA A 111 11.56 -5.95 33.35
C ALA A 111 10.42 -4.92 33.50
N LYS A 112 9.41 -5.38 34.22
CA LYS A 112 8.38 -4.62 34.90
C LYS A 112 8.97 -3.42 35.65
N GLY A 113 8.69 -2.22 35.14
CA GLY A 113 8.59 -0.94 35.86
C GLY A 113 9.75 -0.48 36.75
N THR A 114 10.43 0.59 36.32
CA THR A 114 10.90 1.63 37.26
C THR A 114 10.96 2.99 36.57
N THR A 115 10.22 3.91 37.18
CA THR A 115 10.26 5.35 36.97
C THR A 115 11.67 5.89 37.23
N THR A 116 12.30 6.47 36.22
CA THR A 116 13.22 7.59 36.44
C THR A 116 13.06 8.61 35.32
N ASN A 117 12.92 9.84 35.79
CA ASN A 117 12.78 11.06 35.05
C ASN A 117 14.01 11.28 34.15
N ASP A 118 13.83 11.45 32.84
CA ASP A 118 14.87 11.94 31.92
C ASP A 118 14.26 13.05 31.06
N GLU A 119 14.33 14.27 31.58
CA GLU A 119 13.74 15.48 30.99
C GLU A 119 14.46 15.94 29.70
N HIS A 120 15.46 15.21 29.18
CA HIS A 120 16.30 15.67 28.08
C HIS A 120 16.44 14.71 26.89
N ARG A 121 15.43 13.87 26.65
CA ARG A 121 15.38 13.05 25.44
C ARG A 121 14.05 13.19 24.74
N ARG A 122 13.91 14.29 23.98
CA ARG A 122 12.93 14.39 22.87
C ARG A 122 13.35 13.44 21.74
N LEU A 123 13.35 12.14 22.03
CA LEU A 123 13.51 11.09 21.03
C LEU A 123 12.35 11.24 20.06
N PHE A 124 12.67 11.46 18.79
CA PHE A 124 11.69 11.47 17.72
C PHE A 124 11.23 10.03 17.50
N VAL A 125 10.34 9.54 18.37
CA VAL A 125 9.71 8.23 18.21
C VAL A 125 8.72 8.36 17.04
N PRO A 126 8.95 7.65 15.91
CA PRO A 126 8.02 7.62 14.79
C PRO A 126 6.61 7.26 15.26
N ARG A 127 5.59 7.86 14.65
CA ARG A 127 4.18 7.60 15.00
C ARG A 127 3.79 6.12 14.88
N SER A 128 4.49 5.34 14.07
CA SER A 128 4.26 3.90 13.88
C SER A 128 4.58 3.05 15.11
N ILE A 129 5.47 3.51 15.99
CA ILE A 129 5.90 2.78 17.20
C ILE A 129 5.30 3.36 18.48
N ARG A 130 4.66 4.52 18.38
CA ARG A 130 3.85 5.08 19.47
C ARG A 130 2.60 4.22 19.62
N LYS A 131 2.66 3.19 20.45
CA LYS A 131 1.45 2.54 20.97
C LYS A 131 0.68 3.62 21.73
N LYS A 132 -0.53 3.93 21.29
CA LYS A 132 -1.46 4.71 22.12
C LYS A 132 -1.70 3.88 23.39
N PRO A 133 -1.83 4.50 24.57
CA PRO A 133 -2.49 3.80 25.67
C PRO A 133 -3.84 3.35 25.12
N GLU A 134 -4.04 2.04 25.09
CA GLU A 134 -5.33 1.44 24.81
C GLU A 134 -6.26 1.98 25.88
N GLU A 135 -7.17 2.87 25.49
CA GLU A 135 -8.37 3.10 26.27
C GLU A 135 -9.06 1.75 26.33
N THR A 136 -8.85 1.01 27.41
CA THR A 136 -9.80 0.00 27.83
C THR A 136 -11.14 0.68 27.79
N LYS A 137 -11.94 0.32 26.79
CA LYS A 137 -13.34 0.71 26.72
C LYS A 137 -13.94 0.45 28.10
N PRO A 138 -14.70 1.38 28.71
CA PRO A 138 -15.65 0.92 29.71
C PRO A 138 -16.50 -0.17 29.04
N PRO A 139 -16.89 -1.24 29.76
CA PRO A 139 -17.74 -2.28 29.18
C PRO A 139 -18.91 -1.58 28.51
N GLU A 140 -19.11 -1.88 27.21
CA GLU A 140 -20.14 -1.25 26.40
C GLU A 140 -21.46 -1.38 27.15
N GLU A 141 -21.96 -0.26 27.70
CA GLU A 141 -23.29 -0.19 28.28
C GLU A 141 -24.25 -0.47 27.13
N LYS A 142 -24.77 -1.70 27.11
CA LYS A 142 -25.78 -2.11 26.15
C LYS A 142 -26.92 -1.11 26.25
N THR A 143 -27.30 -0.52 25.12
CA THR A 143 -28.46 0.38 25.08
C THR A 143 -29.70 -0.38 25.54
N ALA A 144 -30.67 0.29 26.18
CA ALA A 144 -31.89 -0.36 26.67
C ALA A 144 -32.61 -1.15 25.56
N GLU A 145 -32.52 -0.68 24.31
CA GLU A 145 -33.04 -1.36 23.12
C GLU A 145 -32.30 -2.67 22.80
N GLN A 146 -30.97 -2.71 22.98
CA GLN A 146 -30.18 -3.94 22.80
C GLN A 146 -30.46 -4.95 23.90
N MET A 147 -30.65 -4.50 25.14
CA MET A 147 -31.03 -5.38 26.24
C MET A 147 -32.45 -5.94 26.06
N ALA A 148 -33.39 -5.12 25.58
CA ALA A 148 -34.75 -5.57 25.26
C ALA A 148 -34.73 -6.60 24.12
N HIS A 149 -33.97 -6.36 23.06
CA HIS A 149 -33.87 -7.27 21.92
C HIS A 149 -33.18 -8.60 22.29
N GLU A 150 -32.18 -8.58 23.17
CA GLU A 150 -31.57 -9.81 23.70
C GLU A 150 -32.56 -10.58 24.59
N ALA A 151 -33.30 -9.89 25.46
CA ALA A 151 -34.32 -10.50 26.31
C ALA A 151 -35.49 -11.10 25.51
N GLU A 152 -35.96 -10.41 24.45
CA GLU A 152 -36.97 -10.94 23.54
C GLU A 152 -36.49 -12.20 22.80
N LYS A 153 -35.21 -12.21 22.37
CA LYS A 153 -34.60 -13.37 21.73
C LYS A 153 -34.46 -14.55 22.69
N GLU A 154 -34.13 -14.29 23.96
CA GLU A 154 -34.04 -15.32 25.00
C GLU A 154 -35.41 -15.90 25.35
N LEU A 155 -36.45 -15.05 25.46
CA LEU A 155 -37.83 -15.49 25.66
C LEU A 155 -38.36 -16.33 24.48
N LEU A 156 -38.02 -15.97 23.24
CA LEU A 156 -38.38 -16.76 22.06
C LEU A 156 -37.59 -18.08 21.98
N ALA A 157 -36.33 -18.10 22.41
CA ALA A 157 -35.53 -19.32 22.48
C ALA A 157 -36.04 -20.28 23.57
N ALA A 158 -36.54 -19.75 24.69
CA ALA A 158 -37.16 -20.54 25.76
C ALA A 158 -38.51 -21.17 25.37
N VAL A 159 -39.14 -20.69 24.29
CA VAL A 159 -40.40 -21.23 23.74
C VAL A 159 -40.16 -22.27 22.63
N GLY A 160 -38.94 -22.37 22.09
CA GLY A 160 -38.57 -23.32 21.03
C GLY A 160 -38.09 -24.68 21.54
N GLY A 161 -38.78 -25.27 22.52
CA GLY A 161 -38.56 -26.64 22.96
C GLY A 161 -39.33 -27.63 22.08
N ASP A 162 -38.88 -27.84 20.84
CA ASP A 162 -39.38 -28.89 19.95
C ASP A 162 -38.81 -30.27 20.35
N GLU A 163 -39.04 -30.71 21.58
CA GLU A 163 -38.65 -32.08 22.02
C GLU A 163 -39.82 -33.08 22.06
N ASP A 164 -41.07 -32.66 21.81
CA ASP A 164 -42.24 -33.54 21.91
C ASP A 164 -42.95 -33.86 20.57
N VAL A 165 -42.55 -33.25 19.45
CA VAL A 165 -43.21 -33.50 18.15
C VAL A 165 -42.83 -34.87 17.58
N ASP A 166 -41.56 -35.26 17.70
CA ASP A 166 -41.07 -36.57 17.24
C ASP A 166 -41.55 -37.71 18.15
N ALA A 167 -41.64 -37.48 19.46
CA ALA A 167 -42.17 -38.47 20.42
C ALA A 167 -43.69 -38.70 20.27
N PHE A 168 -44.46 -37.69 19.84
CA PHE A 168 -45.89 -37.83 19.54
C PHE A 168 -46.15 -38.66 18.28
N LEU A 169 -45.30 -38.53 17.24
CA LEU A 169 -45.44 -39.29 16.00
C LEU A 169 -45.09 -40.78 16.17
N ASP A 170 -44.14 -41.09 17.06
CA ASP A 170 -43.78 -42.49 17.39
C ASP A 170 -44.80 -43.20 18.32
N SER A 171 -45.79 -42.46 18.85
CA SER A 171 -46.86 -42.98 19.72
C SER A 171 -48.17 -43.33 18.97
N LEU A 172 -48.26 -43.07 17.66
CA LEU A 172 -49.41 -43.38 16.80
C LEU A 172 -49.30 -44.76 16.14
#